data_AF-A0AAD1F0I9-F1
#
_entry.id   AF-A0AAD1F0I9-F1
#
_cell.length_a   1.000
_cell.length_b   1.000
_cell.length_c   1.000
_cell.angle_alpha   90.00
_cell.angle_beta   90.00
_cell.angle_gamma   90.00
#
_symmetry.space_group_name_H-M   'P 1'
#
loop_
_entity.id
_entity.type
_entity.pdbx_description
1 polymer ?
#
loop_
_entity_poly.entity_id
_entity_poly.type
_entity_poly.pdbx_seq_one_letter_code
_entity_poly.pdbx_strand_id
1 'polypeptide(L)'
;MGIKDCFAKYGATLKNVNWSVSAENTEGELVVSLWNQFFTPPTNGKISYIDKVNRWSGHGNAEFRERIQKAYATNQPVRVVIARTNDENAIRRGDDASKLKNQFHVREDWVGKVTLWDGDNFEIEFSSK
;
A
#
# COMPACT_ATOMS: atom_id res chain seq x y z
N MET A 1 -14.42 -6.95 5.30
CA MET A 1 -14.43 -5.56 4.77
C MET A 1 -13.78 -5.57 3.41
N GLY A 2 -14.37 -4.88 2.42
CA GLY A 2 -13.72 -4.70 1.14
C GLY A 2 -12.64 -3.63 1.22
N ILE A 3 -11.75 -3.58 0.23
CA ILE A 3 -10.73 -2.53 0.13
C ILE A 3 -11.37 -1.13 0.15
N LYS A 4 -12.53 -0.96 -0.49
CA LYS A 4 -13.29 0.31 -0.50
C LYS A 4 -13.65 0.78 0.91
N ASP A 5 -14.14 -0.11 1.79
CA ASP A 5 -14.51 0.24 3.16
C ASP A 5 -13.28 0.68 3.97
N CYS A 6 -12.15 0.00 3.76
CA CYS A 6 -10.89 0.35 4.42
C CYS A 6 -10.37 1.72 4.00
N PHE A 7 -10.45 2.06 2.71
CA PHE A 7 -10.07 3.39 2.22
C PHE A 7 -11.01 4.48 2.71
N ALA A 8 -12.32 4.21 2.72
CA ALA A 8 -13.33 5.14 3.21
C ALA A 8 -13.12 5.50 4.69
N LYS A 9 -12.62 4.57 5.52
CA LYS A 9 -12.25 4.85 6.92
C LYS A 9 -11.19 5.94 7.05
N TYR A 10 -10.25 6.01 6.11
CA TYR A 10 -9.22 7.05 6.09
C TYR A 10 -9.68 8.33 5.37
N GLY A 11 -10.94 8.42 4.94
CA GLY A 11 -11.43 9.53 4.13
C GLY A 11 -10.88 9.53 2.70
N ALA A 12 -10.36 8.39 2.22
CA ALA A 12 -9.82 8.25 0.88
C ALA A 12 -10.82 7.55 -0.06
N THR A 13 -10.90 8.02 -1.30
CA THR A 13 -11.74 7.42 -2.34
C THR A 13 -10.87 6.83 -3.44
N LEU A 14 -10.96 5.51 -3.62
CA LEU A 14 -10.31 4.81 -4.72
C LEU A 14 -10.92 5.28 -6.05
N LYS A 15 -10.06 5.61 -7.02
CA LYS A 15 -10.48 5.97 -8.38
C LYS A 15 -11.18 4.80 -9.07
N ASN A 16 -10.70 3.58 -8.86
CA ASN A 16 -11.37 2.36 -9.31
C ASN A 16 -11.14 1.20 -8.34
N VAL A 17 -12.21 0.67 -7.76
CA VAL A 17 -12.13 -0.38 -6.73
C VAL A 17 -11.53 -1.70 -7.26
N ASN A 18 -11.58 -1.93 -8.58
CA ASN A 18 -11.09 -3.19 -9.18
C ASN A 18 -9.57 -3.21 -9.43
N TRP A 19 -8.89 -2.05 -9.46
CA TRP A 19 -7.46 -1.99 -9.77
C TRP A 19 -6.69 -0.88 -9.05
N SER A 20 -7.34 0.12 -8.46
CA SER A 20 -6.65 1.12 -7.65
C SER A 20 -6.23 0.51 -6.31
N VAL A 21 -4.95 0.65 -6.03
CA VAL A 21 -4.26 0.15 -4.82
C VAL A 21 -3.77 1.29 -3.93
N SER A 22 -4.01 2.53 -4.34
CA SER A 22 -3.71 3.75 -3.61
C SER A 22 -4.81 4.78 -3.78
N ALA A 23 -4.86 5.78 -2.90
CA ALA A 23 -5.66 6.99 -3.01
C ALA A 23 -5.15 8.04 -2.03
N GLU A 24 -5.44 9.30 -2.30
CA GLU A 24 -5.18 10.40 -1.36
C GLU A 24 -6.46 10.64 -0.52
N ASN A 25 -6.30 10.90 0.77
CA ASN A 25 -7.42 11.29 1.63
C ASN A 25 -7.65 12.82 1.63
N THR A 26 -8.72 13.25 2.28
CA THR A 26 -9.07 14.68 2.43
C THR A 26 -8.05 15.50 3.21
N GLU A 27 -7.19 14.85 3.99
CA GLU A 27 -6.12 15.49 4.77
C GLU A 27 -4.79 15.58 3.99
N GLY A 28 -4.75 15.08 2.76
CA GLY A 28 -3.54 15.04 1.94
C GLY A 28 -2.54 13.97 2.36
N GLU A 29 -2.96 12.93 3.09
CA GLU A 29 -2.19 11.72 3.34
C GLU A 29 -2.40 10.70 2.21
N LEU A 30 -1.36 9.93 1.91
CA LEU A 30 -1.41 8.86 0.92
C LEU A 30 -1.87 7.55 1.59
N VAL A 31 -3.02 7.02 1.20
CA VAL A 31 -3.49 5.70 1.64
C VAL A 31 -3.10 4.66 0.62
N VAL A 32 -2.44 3.57 1.05
CA VAL A 32 -1.98 2.48 0.18
C VAL A 32 -2.41 1.12 0.70
N SER A 33 -2.75 0.22 -0.21
CA SER A 33 -3.00 -1.18 0.07
C SER A 33 -1.74 -1.99 -0.18
N LEU A 34 -1.21 -2.62 0.87
CA LEU A 34 0.06 -3.35 0.84
C LEU A 34 -0.12 -4.79 1.33
N TRP A 35 0.59 -5.73 0.72
CA TRP A 35 0.47 -7.15 1.08
C TRP A 35 1.22 -7.49 2.37
N ASN A 36 0.55 -8.14 3.31
CA ASN A 36 1.10 -8.49 4.63
C ASN A 36 2.46 -9.22 4.57
N GLN A 37 2.72 -9.98 3.52
CA GLN A 37 3.92 -10.82 3.38
C GLN A 37 5.22 -10.06 3.04
N PHE A 38 5.17 -8.77 2.64
CA PHE A 38 6.37 -7.95 2.37
C PHE A 38 6.73 -7.00 3.50
N PHE A 39 5.99 -7.04 4.60
CA PHE A 39 6.39 -6.32 5.81
C PHE A 39 7.55 -7.06 6.47
N THR A 40 8.59 -6.29 6.79
CA THR A 40 9.71 -6.76 7.60
C THR A 40 9.28 -6.95 9.06
N PRO A 41 9.96 -7.82 9.82
CA PRO A 41 9.73 -7.90 11.26
C PRO A 41 10.02 -6.54 11.94
N PRO A 42 9.23 -6.17 12.97
CA PRO A 42 9.42 -4.92 13.68
C PRO A 42 10.84 -4.84 14.27
N THR A 43 11.60 -3.83 13.85
CA THR A 43 12.97 -3.58 14.31
C THR A 43 12.99 -2.20 14.98
N ASN A 44 13.39 -2.12 16.25
CA ASN A 44 13.35 -0.89 17.04
C ASN A 44 11.99 -0.17 17.05
N GLY A 45 10.89 -0.92 17.08
CA GLY A 45 9.53 -0.35 17.08
C GLY A 45 9.06 0.21 15.73
N LYS A 46 9.82 -0.04 14.65
CA LYS A 46 9.49 0.35 13.29
C LYS A 46 9.33 -0.85 12.39
N ILE A 47 8.46 -0.73 11.39
CA ILE A 47 8.15 -1.79 10.44
C ILE A 47 8.36 -1.22 9.05
N SER A 48 9.32 -1.77 8.30
CA SER A 48 9.53 -1.38 6.91
C SER A 48 8.78 -2.33 5.98
N TYR A 49 8.21 -1.77 4.92
CA TYR A 49 7.68 -2.51 3.79
C TYR A 49 8.62 -2.31 2.61
N ILE A 50 9.17 -3.40 2.07
CA ILE A 50 10.12 -3.37 0.96
C ILE A 50 9.53 -4.21 -0.18
N ASP A 51 9.31 -3.58 -1.34
CA ASP A 51 8.82 -4.26 -2.54
C ASP A 51 9.28 -3.52 -3.80
N LYS A 52 8.96 -4.08 -4.96
CA LYS A 52 9.30 -3.50 -6.27
C LYS A 52 8.06 -3.36 -7.14
N VAL A 53 7.90 -2.18 -7.74
CA VAL A 53 6.72 -1.86 -8.56
C VAL A 53 6.69 -2.64 -9.87
N ASN A 54 7.82 -3.10 -10.42
CA ASN A 54 7.82 -3.89 -11.65
C ASN A 54 7.23 -5.30 -11.48
N ARG A 55 7.06 -5.76 -10.23
CA ARG A 55 6.35 -7.02 -9.96
C ARG A 55 4.83 -6.87 -10.07
N TRP A 56 4.30 -5.66 -9.93
CA TRP A 56 2.87 -5.41 -9.91
C TRP A 56 2.36 -5.28 -11.35
N SER A 57 1.66 -6.30 -11.85
CA SER A 57 0.97 -6.23 -13.15
C SER A 57 -0.39 -5.56 -12.97
N GLY A 58 -0.69 -4.51 -13.76
CA GLY A 58 -2.02 -3.93 -13.79
C GLY A 58 -2.05 -2.41 -13.94
N HIS A 59 -3.21 -1.88 -14.32
CA HIS A 59 -3.41 -0.44 -14.54
C HIS A 59 -3.19 0.42 -13.28
N GLY A 60 -3.37 -0.16 -12.09
CA GLY A 60 -3.11 0.53 -10.82
C GLY A 60 -1.63 0.78 -10.54
N ASN A 61 -0.71 0.11 -11.22
CA ASN A 61 0.73 0.27 -11.01
C ASN A 61 1.22 1.66 -11.44
N ALA A 62 0.77 2.16 -12.60
CA ALA A 62 1.14 3.51 -13.05
C ALA A 62 0.71 4.59 -12.03
N GLU A 63 -0.54 4.54 -11.57
CA GLU A 63 -1.06 5.46 -10.56
C GLU A 63 -0.31 5.35 -9.22
N PHE A 64 0.04 4.12 -8.82
CA PHE A 64 0.82 3.87 -7.61
C PHE A 64 2.23 4.48 -7.70
N ARG A 65 2.92 4.31 -8.83
CA ARG A 65 4.27 4.88 -9.06
C ARG A 65 4.28 6.40 -8.94
N GLU A 66 3.34 7.07 -9.60
CA GLU A 66 3.22 8.53 -9.54
C GLU A 66 2.97 9.02 -8.11
N ARG A 67 2.13 8.31 -7.35
CA ARG A 67 1.82 8.67 -5.96
C ARG A 67 2.96 8.38 -5.00
N ILE A 68 3.67 7.26 -5.14
CA ILE A 68 4.85 6.97 -4.32
C ILE A 68 5.95 7.97 -4.61
N GLN A 69 6.19 8.32 -5.88
CA GLN A 69 7.14 9.36 -6.24
C GLN A 69 6.78 10.70 -5.61
N LYS A 70 5.50 11.10 -5.70
CA LYS A 70 5.00 12.32 -5.03
C LYS A 70 5.25 12.24 -3.52
N ALA A 71 4.84 11.16 -2.87
CA ALA A 71 4.98 10.99 -1.43
C ALA A 71 6.44 11.00 -0.96
N TYR A 72 7.35 10.43 -1.74
CA TYR A 72 8.79 10.51 -1.49
C TYR A 72 9.30 11.95 -1.63
N ALA A 73 8.94 12.64 -2.72
CA ALA A 73 9.39 14.00 -2.98
C ALA A 73 8.85 15.04 -1.98
N THR A 74 7.63 14.86 -1.49
CA THR A 74 6.97 15.78 -0.56
C THR A 74 7.01 15.33 0.89
N ASN A 75 7.63 14.17 1.16
CA ASN A 75 7.61 13.51 2.48
C ASN A 75 6.17 13.36 3.02
N GLN A 76 5.23 13.00 2.14
CA GLN A 76 3.81 12.87 2.44
C GLN A 76 3.58 11.73 3.45
N PRO A 77 2.75 11.93 4.48
CA PRO A 77 2.37 10.85 5.39
C PRO A 77 1.67 9.72 4.63
N VAL A 78 2.00 8.48 4.98
CA VAL A 78 1.44 7.27 4.34
C VAL A 78 0.61 6.48 5.35
N ARG A 79 -0.63 6.17 5.00
CA ARG A 79 -1.52 5.26 5.73
C ARG A 79 -1.60 3.93 5.01
N VAL A 80 -1.74 2.85 5.78
CA VAL A 80 -1.70 1.50 5.23
C VAL A 80 -2.97 0.72 5.49
N VAL A 81 -3.43 0.09 4.41
CA VAL A 81 -4.41 -0.99 4.41
C VAL A 81 -3.64 -2.29 4.16
N ILE A 82 -3.58 -3.16 5.16
CA ILE A 82 -2.91 -4.44 5.05
C ILE A 82 -3.85 -5.41 4.32
N ALA A 83 -3.44 -5.82 3.13
CA ALA A 83 -4.08 -6.84 2.34
C ALA A 83 -3.50 -8.23 2.69
N ARG A 84 -4.39 -9.19 2.90
CA ARG A 84 -4.08 -10.62 3.10
C ARG A 84 -4.83 -11.41 2.05
N THR A 85 -4.18 -12.41 1.49
CA THR A 85 -4.80 -13.35 0.56
C THR A 85 -4.63 -14.76 1.08
N ASN A 86 -5.47 -15.67 0.61
CA ASN A 86 -5.30 -17.10 0.86
C ASN A 86 -4.32 -17.75 -0.15
N ASP A 87 -3.93 -17.05 -1.22
CA ASP A 87 -3.00 -17.54 -2.24
C ASP A 87 -1.77 -16.62 -2.37
N GLU A 88 -0.83 -16.76 -1.43
CA GLU A 88 0.40 -15.96 -1.39
C GLU A 88 1.28 -16.15 -2.64
N ASN A 89 1.21 -17.32 -3.27
CA ASN A 89 1.98 -17.65 -4.46
C ASN A 89 1.53 -16.84 -5.68
N ALA A 90 0.22 -16.67 -5.88
CA ALA A 90 -0.31 -15.81 -6.93
C ALA A 90 0.20 -14.36 -6.79
N ILE A 91 0.21 -13.84 -5.56
CA ILE A 91 0.75 -12.50 -5.29
C ILE A 91 2.24 -12.45 -5.59
N ARG A 92 3.02 -13.45 -5.15
CA ARG A 92 4.47 -13.54 -5.44
C ARG A 92 4.76 -13.53 -6.94
N ARG A 93 3.92 -14.19 -7.74
CA ARG A 93 4.03 -14.19 -9.21
C ARG A 93 3.59 -12.87 -9.89
N GLY A 94 2.91 -11.98 -9.17
CA GLY A 94 2.36 -10.74 -9.74
C GLY A 94 1.02 -10.93 -10.44
N ASP A 95 0.34 -12.07 -10.21
CA ASP A 95 -0.96 -12.37 -10.81
C ASP A 95 -2.06 -11.40 -10.35
N ASP A 96 -3.09 -11.21 -11.17
CA ASP A 96 -4.26 -10.39 -10.85
C ASP A 96 -4.98 -10.91 -9.61
N ALA A 97 -4.75 -10.22 -8.48
CA ALA A 97 -5.29 -10.60 -7.18
C ALA A 97 -6.78 -10.26 -7.01
N SER A 98 -7.37 -9.53 -7.95
CA SER A 98 -8.76 -9.04 -7.86
C SER A 98 -9.80 -10.16 -7.86
N LYS A 99 -9.44 -11.36 -8.30
CA LYS A 99 -10.30 -12.56 -8.26
C LYS A 99 -10.12 -13.41 -6.99
N LEU A 100 -9.15 -13.09 -6.14
CA LEU A 100 -8.85 -13.85 -4.92
C LEU A 100 -9.71 -13.36 -3.75
N LYS A 101 -10.03 -14.27 -2.82
CA LYS A 101 -10.70 -13.93 -1.56
C LYS A 101 -9.72 -13.21 -0.62
N ASN A 102 -9.55 -11.91 -0.85
CA ASN A 102 -8.64 -11.06 -0.07
C ASN A 102 -9.35 -10.48 1.15
N GLN A 103 -8.63 -10.41 2.26
CA GLN A 103 -9.05 -9.72 3.47
C GLN A 103 -8.22 -8.44 3.62
N PHE A 104 -8.89 -7.35 4.01
CA PHE A 104 -8.26 -6.05 4.20
C PHE A 104 -8.41 -5.61 5.65
N HIS A 105 -7.33 -5.06 6.22
CA HIS A 105 -7.30 -4.57 7.57
C HIS A 105 -6.65 -3.19 7.62
N VAL A 106 -7.28 -2.25 8.32
CA VAL A 106 -6.74 -0.90 8.54
C VAL A 106 -5.83 -0.88 9.76
N ARG A 107 -4.73 -0.14 9.70
CA ARG A 107 -3.85 0.17 10.84
C ARG A 107 -3.85 1.67 11.07
N GLU A 108 -4.87 2.14 11.79
CA GLU A 108 -5.07 3.57 12.06
C GLU A 108 -3.97 4.12 12.99
N ASP A 109 -3.37 3.23 13.78
CA ASP A 109 -2.23 3.48 14.67
C ASP A 109 -0.89 3.64 13.93
N TRP A 110 -0.82 3.27 12.64
CA TRP A 110 0.41 3.38 11.86
C TRP A 110 0.40 4.63 11.00
N VAL A 111 1.53 5.33 11.02
CA VAL A 111 1.87 6.37 10.06
C VAL A 111 3.21 5.99 9.46
N GLY A 112 3.27 5.98 8.14
CA GLY A 112 4.48 5.69 7.41
C GLY A 112 4.99 6.87 6.60
N LYS A 113 6.20 6.69 6.08
CA LYS A 113 6.85 7.59 5.13
C LYS A 113 7.61 6.75 4.11
N VAL A 114 7.67 7.22 2.88
CA VAL A 114 8.51 6.58 1.85
C VAL A 114 9.97 6.94 2.16
N THR A 115 10.79 5.94 2.49
CA THR A 115 12.22 6.13 2.81
C THR A 115 13.12 5.91 1.60
N LEU A 116 12.65 5.13 0.61
CA LEU A 116 13.39 4.86 -0.62
C LEU A 116 12.42 4.83 -1.80
N TRP A 117 12.85 5.47 -2.90
CA TRP A 117 12.22 5.36 -4.21
C TRP A 117 13.29 5.57 -5.29
N ASP A 118 13.55 4.55 -6.11
CA ASP A 118 14.52 4.61 -7.23
C ASP A 118 13.86 4.48 -8.63
N GLY A 119 12.53 4.41 -8.68
CA GLY A 119 11.76 4.17 -9.90
C GLY A 119 11.32 2.71 -10.09
N ASP A 120 11.89 1.76 -9.36
CA ASP A 120 11.45 0.37 -9.30
C ASP A 120 11.28 -0.14 -7.86
N ASN A 121 12.31 -0.01 -7.04
CA ASN A 121 12.30 -0.37 -5.64
C ASN A 121 11.71 0.76 -4.81
N PHE A 122 10.91 0.40 -3.82
CA PHE A 122 10.40 1.32 -2.83
C PHE A 122 10.46 0.73 -1.43
N GLU A 123 10.70 1.62 -0.47
CA GLU A 123 10.62 1.30 0.95
C GLU A 123 9.69 2.29 1.63
N ILE A 124 8.80 1.75 2.47
CA ILE A 124 7.92 2.54 3.33
C ILE A 124 8.18 2.12 4.77
N GLU A 125 8.69 3.04 5.58
CA GLU A 125 8.88 2.84 7.01
C GLU A 125 7.61 3.27 7.73
N PHE A 126 7.01 2.38 8.51
CA PHE A 126 5.87 2.64 9.38
C PHE A 126 6.31 2.64 10.84
N SER A 127 5.77 3.57 11.61
CA SER A 127 5.87 3.60 13.07
C SER A 127 4.48 3.58 13.67
N SER A 128 4.31 2.79 14.74
CA SER A 128 3.14 2.88 15.60
C SER A 128 3.26 4.16 16.43
N LYS A 129 2.18 4.95 16.45
CA LYS A 129 2.12 6.23 17.16
C LYS A 129 1.80 6.05 18.64
#